data_AF-A0A0J6C6D8-F1
#
_entry.id   AF-A0A0J6C6D8-F1
#
_cell.length_a   1.000
_cell.length_b   1.000
_cell.length_c   1.000
_cell.angle_alpha   90.00
_cell.angle_beta   90.00
_cell.angle_gamma   90.00
#
_symmetry.space_group_name_H-M   'P 1'
#
loop_
_entity.id
_entity.type
_entity.pdbx_description
1 polymer ?
#
loop_
_entity_poly.entity_id
_entity_poly.type
_entity_poly.pdbx_seq_one_letter_code
_entity_poly.pdbx_strand_id
1 'polypeptide(L)'
;MADLLKPRVVMVKNRDGVEKAFTISRLPATVAREVIAKYPLSNIPKLGDYQTSEEVMKKLMSYVAVDLEGREQRLTTQALIDNHVDDGIQLMRLEVEMIEENTGFFGLGGQRGFLDCLLEKFLLSITPMLTPLLDQLSAQDSPDSSSSRPK
;
A
#
# COMPACT_ATOMS: atom_id res chain seq x y z
N MET A 1 -1.07 23.75 -3.29
CA MET A 1 -0.82 22.55 -2.44
C MET A 1 -0.01 23.02 -1.25
N ALA A 2 -0.36 22.58 -0.04
CA ALA A 2 0.46 22.90 1.14
C ALA A 2 1.79 22.14 1.08
N ASP A 3 2.85 22.72 1.62
CA ASP A 3 4.15 22.05 1.71
C ASP A 3 4.11 20.84 2.65
N LEU A 4 5.02 19.87 2.42
CA LEU A 4 5.18 18.73 3.31
C LEU A 4 5.59 19.23 4.70
N LEU A 5 4.79 18.92 5.72
CA LEU A 5 5.07 19.36 7.09
C LEU A 5 6.07 18.38 7.72
N LYS A 6 7.28 18.86 8.06
CA LYS A 6 8.35 18.06 8.69
C LYS A 6 8.62 16.75 7.93
N PRO A 7 9.08 16.83 6.67
CA PRO A 7 9.31 15.65 5.86
C PRO A 7 10.41 14.76 6.48
N ARG A 8 10.22 13.44 6.40
CA ARG A 8 11.19 12.43 6.82
C ARG A 8 11.27 11.33 5.76
N VAL A 9 12.46 10.79 5.55
CA VAL A 9 12.66 9.64 4.67
C VAL A 9 12.42 8.34 5.44
N VAL A 10 11.68 7.41 4.84
CA VAL A 10 11.44 6.05 5.34
C VAL A 10 11.79 5.03 4.26
N MET A 11 12.33 3.89 4.68
CA MET A 11 12.61 2.75 3.80
C MET A 11 11.46 1.75 3.90
N VAL A 12 10.75 1.53 2.79
CA VAL A 12 9.59 0.65 2.76
C VAL A 12 9.88 -0.56 1.88
N LYS A 13 9.69 -1.75 2.45
CA LYS A 13 9.86 -3.03 1.75
C LYS A 13 8.66 -3.36 0.90
N ASN A 14 8.90 -3.85 -0.31
CA ASN A 14 7.88 -4.53 -1.11
C ASN A 14 7.72 -6.00 -0.68
N ARG A 15 6.88 -6.75 -1.39
CA ARG A 15 6.63 -8.18 -1.13
C ARG A 15 7.88 -9.04 -1.22
N ASP A 16 8.78 -8.72 -2.14
CA ASP A 16 10.04 -9.44 -2.36
C ASP A 16 11.15 -9.03 -1.37
N GLY A 17 10.84 -8.09 -0.46
CA GLY A 17 11.76 -7.59 0.56
C GLY A 17 12.70 -6.49 0.06
N VAL A 18 12.52 -5.99 -1.17
CA VAL A 18 13.29 -4.88 -1.73
C VAL A 18 12.85 -3.59 -1.06
N GLU A 19 13.80 -2.87 -0.49
CA GLU A 19 13.56 -1.58 0.16
C GLU A 19 13.61 -0.43 -0.86
N LYS A 20 12.66 0.49 -0.73
CA LYS A 20 12.60 1.73 -1.51
C LYS A 20 12.40 2.92 -0.58
N ALA A 21 13.07 4.03 -0.89
CA ALA A 21 13.00 5.25 -0.10
C ALA A 21 11.76 6.07 -0.48
N PHE A 22 11.02 6.52 0.52
CA PHE A 22 9.90 7.44 0.38
C PHE A 22 10.07 8.59 1.36
N THR A 23 9.72 9.80 0.93
CA THR A 23 9.60 10.95 1.84
C THR A 23 8.16 11.07 2.28
N ILE A 24 7.92 10.89 3.57
CA ILE A 24 6.59 11.05 4.20
C ILE A 24 6.54 12.36 4.97
N SER A 25 5.33 12.86 5.23
CA SER A 25 5.14 14.11 5.96
C SER A 25 3.96 14.07 6.91
N ARG A 26 3.94 15.04 7.83
CA ARG A 26 2.79 15.26 8.68
C ARG A 26 1.64 15.89 7.90
N LEU A 27 0.45 15.38 8.15
CA LEU A 27 -0.80 15.80 7.58
C LEU A 27 -1.30 17.07 8.28
N PRO A 28 -1.95 17.98 7.55
CA PRO A 28 -2.74 19.05 8.17
C PRO A 28 -3.80 18.47 9.11
N ALA A 29 -4.12 19.17 10.19
CA ALA A 29 -4.99 18.66 11.27
C ALA A 29 -6.36 18.16 10.78
N THR A 30 -6.95 18.83 9.78
CA THR A 30 -8.25 18.43 9.20
C THR A 30 -8.14 17.13 8.39
N VAL A 31 -7.04 16.96 7.65
CA VAL A 31 -6.76 15.75 6.87
C VAL A 31 -6.44 14.59 7.81
N ALA A 32 -5.60 14.82 8.82
CA ALA A 32 -5.26 13.81 9.83
C ALA A 32 -6.54 13.28 10.52
N ARG A 33 -7.43 14.17 10.96
CA ARG A 33 -8.71 13.80 11.58
C ARG A 33 -9.56 12.92 10.67
N GLU A 34 -9.63 13.25 9.38
CA GLU A 34 -10.41 12.49 8.41
C GLU A 34 -9.84 11.08 8.18
N VAL A 35 -8.51 10.98 8.02
CA VAL A 35 -7.82 9.70 7.88
C VAL A 35 -8.04 8.83 9.12
N ILE A 36 -7.83 9.36 10.33
CA ILE A 36 -8.03 8.62 11.59
C ILE A 36 -9.47 8.13 11.74
N ALA A 37 -10.45 8.97 11.37
CA ALA A 37 -11.86 8.63 11.54
C ALA A 37 -12.35 7.56 10.55
N LYS A 38 -11.86 7.60 9.31
CA LYS A 38 -12.38 6.76 8.22
C LYS A 38 -11.54 5.51 7.95
N TYR A 39 -10.21 5.65 7.96
CA TYR A 39 -9.30 4.64 7.45
C TYR A 39 -9.30 3.31 8.22
N PRO A 40 -9.35 3.30 9.56
CA PRO A 40 -9.42 2.05 10.31
C PRO A 40 -10.72 1.29 10.05
N LEU A 41 -11.84 2.02 9.88
CA LEU A 41 -13.16 1.43 9.66
C LEU A 41 -13.35 0.94 8.22
N SER A 42 -12.85 1.69 7.24
CA SER A 42 -12.97 1.35 5.81
C SER A 42 -12.12 0.14 5.40
N ASN A 43 -11.09 -0.20 6.18
CA ASN A 43 -10.21 -1.35 5.92
C ASN A 43 -10.59 -2.62 6.71
N ILE A 44 -11.70 -2.62 7.48
CA ILE A 44 -12.19 -3.84 8.14
C ILE A 44 -12.84 -4.77 7.10
N PRO A 45 -12.35 -6.01 6.92
CA PRO A 45 -12.93 -6.95 5.97
C PRO A 45 -14.43 -7.16 6.24
N LYS A 46 -15.25 -7.11 5.18
CA LYS A 46 -16.71 -7.29 5.19
C LYS A 46 -17.56 -6.19 5.86
N LEU A 47 -16.93 -5.16 6.44
CA LEU A 47 -17.63 -4.01 7.04
C LEU A 47 -17.26 -2.68 6.37
N GLY A 48 -16.07 -2.62 5.78
CA GLY A 48 -15.54 -1.42 5.15
C GLY A 48 -16.21 -1.06 3.83
N ASP A 49 -16.29 0.25 3.57
CA ASP A 49 -16.58 0.79 2.25
C ASP A 49 -15.26 1.00 1.49
N TYR A 50 -15.05 0.18 0.46
CA TYR A 50 -13.85 0.20 -0.35
C TYR A 50 -13.65 1.56 -1.03
N GLN A 51 -14.72 2.20 -1.50
CA GLN A 51 -14.63 3.48 -2.19
C GLN A 51 -14.14 4.58 -1.24
N THR A 52 -14.69 4.60 -0.02
CA THR A 52 -14.19 5.50 1.04
C THR A 52 -12.73 5.19 1.38
N SER A 53 -12.33 3.93 1.41
CA SER A 53 -10.93 3.56 1.69
C SER A 53 -9.97 4.08 0.61
N GLU A 54 -10.33 3.89 -0.65
CA GLU A 54 -9.53 4.33 -1.80
C GLU A 54 -9.36 5.86 -1.83
N GLU A 55 -10.43 6.60 -1.56
CA GLU A 55 -10.38 8.07 -1.48
C GLU A 55 -9.45 8.56 -0.37
N VAL A 56 -9.50 7.92 0.80
CA VAL A 56 -8.64 8.27 1.92
C VAL A 56 -7.19 7.85 1.66
N MET A 57 -6.96 6.70 1.02
CA MET A 57 -5.62 6.27 0.58
C MET A 57 -5.00 7.27 -0.38
N LYS A 58 -5.74 7.68 -1.44
CA LYS A 58 -5.27 8.70 -2.40
C LYS A 58 -4.94 10.02 -1.72
N LYS A 59 -5.77 10.44 -0.76
CA LYS A 59 -5.52 11.63 0.06
C LYS A 59 -4.25 11.47 0.90
N LEU A 60 -4.04 10.32 1.52
CA LEU A 60 -2.85 10.02 2.31
C LEU A 60 -1.58 10.05 1.45
N MET A 61 -1.60 9.39 0.29
CA MET A 61 -0.47 9.31 -0.64
C MET A 61 -0.09 10.65 -1.25
N SER A 62 -1.02 11.62 -1.33
CA SER A 62 -0.72 12.98 -1.78
C SER A 62 0.30 13.73 -0.89
N TYR A 63 0.54 13.23 0.33
CA TYR A 63 1.53 13.71 1.30
C TYR A 63 2.80 12.86 1.37
N VAL A 64 2.94 11.93 0.42
CA VAL A 64 4.15 11.12 0.19
C VAL A 64 4.82 11.59 -1.10
N ALA A 65 6.14 11.54 -1.10
CA ALA A 65 6.95 11.81 -2.27
C ALA A 65 8.05 10.76 -2.47
N VAL A 66 8.52 10.69 -3.71
CA VAL A 66 9.72 9.96 -4.11
C VAL A 66 10.75 10.95 -4.67
N ASP A 67 12.03 10.63 -4.51
CA ASP A 67 13.09 11.39 -5.16
C ASP A 67 13.29 10.90 -6.59
N LEU A 68 13.12 11.79 -7.55
CA LEU A 68 13.40 11.57 -8.96
C LEU A 68 14.55 12.48 -9.39
N GLU A 69 15.76 11.93 -9.36
CA GLU A 69 16.97 12.63 -9.81
C GLU A 69 17.20 13.96 -9.07
N GLY A 70 16.96 13.99 -7.75
CA GLY A 70 17.10 15.19 -6.92
C GLY A 70 15.87 16.10 -6.92
N ARG A 71 14.75 15.68 -7.52
CA ARG A 71 13.45 16.37 -7.46
C ARG A 71 12.44 15.56 -6.69
N GLU A 72 11.81 16.20 -5.70
CA GLU A 72 10.70 15.62 -4.95
C GLU A 72 9.44 15.53 -5.83
N GLN A 73 9.03 14.30 -6.15
CA GLN A 73 7.78 14.02 -6.86
C GLN A 73 6.73 13.47 -5.89
N ARG A 74 5.68 14.25 -5.65
CA ARG A 74 4.56 13.82 -4.79
C ARG A 74 3.64 12.84 -5.50
N LEU A 75 3.11 11.86 -4.76
CA LEU A 75 2.22 10.81 -5.28
C LEU A 75 0.76 11.27 -5.26
N THR A 76 0.44 12.31 -6.01
CA THR A 76 -0.84 13.03 -5.95
C THR A 76 -1.95 12.41 -6.81
N THR A 77 -1.60 11.46 -7.67
CA THR A 77 -2.53 10.79 -8.58
C THR A 77 -2.34 9.29 -8.50
N GLN A 78 -3.38 8.54 -8.87
CA GLN A 78 -3.32 7.08 -8.94
C GLN A 78 -2.19 6.61 -9.86
N ALA A 79 -2.03 7.23 -11.03
CA ALA A 79 -0.94 6.88 -11.95
C ALA A 79 0.45 7.08 -11.33
N LEU A 80 0.65 8.11 -10.48
CA LEU A 80 1.92 8.29 -9.78
C LEU A 80 2.13 7.24 -8.70
N ILE A 81 1.06 6.84 -7.98
CA ILE A 81 1.13 5.76 -7.00
C ILE A 81 1.49 4.45 -7.72
N ASP A 82 0.75 4.08 -8.75
CA ASP A 82 0.93 2.83 -9.49
C ASP A 82 2.31 2.72 -10.17
N ASN A 83 2.90 3.85 -10.58
CA ASN A 83 4.24 3.86 -11.18
C ASN A 83 5.38 3.85 -10.16
N HIS A 84 5.16 4.31 -8.94
CA HIS A 84 6.22 4.52 -7.95
C HIS A 84 6.11 3.62 -6.73
N VAL A 85 5.01 2.90 -6.56
CA VAL A 85 4.82 1.90 -5.51
C VAL A 85 4.72 0.53 -6.18
N ASP A 86 5.66 -0.35 -5.84
CA ASP A 86 5.93 -1.57 -6.62
C ASP A 86 4.82 -2.61 -6.47
N ASP A 87 4.19 -2.70 -5.29
CA ASP A 87 3.08 -3.61 -5.03
C ASP A 87 2.17 -3.14 -3.87
N GLY A 88 1.04 -3.85 -3.69
CA GLY A 88 0.08 -3.55 -2.62
C GLY A 88 0.62 -3.76 -1.20
N ILE A 89 1.67 -4.57 -1.00
CA ILE A 89 2.31 -4.73 0.31
C ILE A 89 3.15 -3.49 0.64
N GLN A 90 3.90 -2.97 -0.34
CA GLN A 90 4.65 -1.73 -0.19
C GLN A 90 3.70 -0.56 0.06
N LEU A 91 2.58 -0.48 -0.67
CA LEU A 91 1.55 0.54 -0.46
C LEU A 91 1.01 0.49 0.97
N MET A 92 0.61 -0.68 1.45
CA MET A 92 0.03 -0.80 2.78
C MET A 92 1.03 -0.53 3.91
N ARG A 93 2.31 -0.91 3.75
CA ARG A 93 3.36 -0.55 4.70
C ARG A 93 3.61 0.96 4.75
N LEU A 94 3.57 1.60 3.58
CA LEU A 94 3.71 3.06 3.48
C LEU A 94 2.54 3.79 4.14
N GLU A 95 1.31 3.27 4.00
CA GLU A 95 0.15 3.77 4.72
C GLU A 95 0.30 3.65 6.24
N VAL A 96 0.85 2.52 6.74
CA VAL A 96 1.14 2.31 8.16
C VAL A 96 2.13 3.36 8.67
N GLU A 97 3.25 3.58 7.97
CA GLU A 97 4.23 4.61 8.33
C GLU A 97 3.60 6.01 8.36
N MET A 98 2.76 6.33 7.37
CA MET A 98 2.04 7.60 7.32
C MET A 98 1.09 7.77 8.50
N ILE A 99 0.36 6.73 8.88
CA ILE A 99 -0.56 6.78 10.02
C ILE A 99 0.23 6.94 11.32
N GLU A 100 1.31 6.18 11.50
CA GLU A 100 2.10 6.24 12.72
C GLU A 100 2.76 7.62 12.92
N GLU A 101 3.38 8.19 11.88
CA GLU A 101 3.99 9.53 11.96
C GLU A 101 2.96 10.63 12.32
N ASN A 102 1.69 10.45 11.96
CA ASN A 102 0.65 11.45 12.13
C ASN A 102 -0.16 11.35 13.41
N THR A 103 -0.18 10.18 14.01
CA THR A 103 -1.10 9.88 15.09
C THR A 103 -0.38 9.44 16.35
N GLY A 104 0.84 8.89 16.22
CA GLY A 104 1.48 8.13 17.29
C GLY A 104 0.57 7.03 17.83
N PHE A 105 -0.38 6.53 17.01
CA PHE A 105 -1.42 5.60 17.44
C PHE A 105 -0.84 4.23 17.82
N PHE A 106 0.43 3.95 17.47
CA PHE A 106 1.17 2.79 17.94
C PHE A 106 2.06 3.09 19.16
N GLY A 107 2.11 4.34 19.65
CA GLY A 107 3.14 4.84 20.57
C GLY A 107 2.73 5.17 22.01
N LEU A 108 1.48 4.94 22.45
CA LEU A 108 1.05 5.21 23.84
C LEU A 108 0.60 3.98 24.64
N GLY A 109 0.93 2.75 24.21
CA GLY A 109 0.49 1.56 24.95
C GLY A 109 1.13 0.20 24.66
N GLY A 110 2.22 0.11 23.89
CA GLY A 110 2.99 -1.14 23.78
C GLY A 110 2.28 -2.35 23.14
N GLN A 111 1.19 -2.15 22.40
CA GLN A 111 0.53 -3.22 21.64
C GLN A 111 0.82 -3.06 20.15
N ARG A 112 1.27 -4.15 19.51
CA ARG A 112 1.29 -4.33 18.03
C ARG A 112 0.01 -3.73 17.45
N GLY A 113 0.13 -2.75 16.56
CA GLY A 113 -1.02 -1.92 16.20
C GLY A 113 -2.06 -2.69 15.39
N PHE A 114 -3.29 -2.16 15.38
CA PHE A 114 -4.40 -2.71 14.59
C PHE A 114 -4.05 -2.92 13.11
N LEU A 115 -3.27 -2.00 12.52
CA LEU A 115 -2.84 -2.13 11.13
C LEU A 115 -1.70 -3.13 10.94
N ASP A 116 -0.81 -3.33 11.92
CA ASP A 116 0.16 -4.45 11.86
C ASP A 116 -0.58 -5.78 11.84
N CYS A 117 -1.63 -5.91 12.66
CA CYS A 117 -2.49 -7.08 12.66
C CYS A 117 -3.23 -7.26 11.33
N LEU A 118 -3.72 -6.17 10.72
CA LEU A 118 -4.31 -6.22 9.38
C LEU A 118 -3.28 -6.59 8.32
N LEU A 119 -2.05 -6.08 8.42
CA LEU A 119 -0.97 -6.34 7.49
C LEU A 119 -0.52 -7.81 7.56
N GLU A 120 -0.36 -8.35 8.77
CA GLU A 120 -0.12 -9.79 8.99
C GLU A 120 -1.26 -10.64 8.41
N LYS A 121 -2.52 -10.28 8.70
CA LYS A 121 -3.69 -11.01 8.17
C LYS A 121 -3.78 -10.96 6.65
N PHE A 122 -3.49 -9.83 6.04
CA PHE A 122 -3.51 -9.66 4.60
C PHE A 122 -2.37 -10.41 3.93
N LEU A 123 -1.14 -10.32 4.45
CA LEU A 123 0.00 -11.13 3.99
C LEU A 123 -0.34 -12.63 4.07
N LEU A 124 -0.89 -13.08 5.20
CA LEU A 124 -1.33 -14.47 5.38
C LEU A 124 -2.50 -14.85 4.46
N SER A 125 -3.36 -13.92 4.06
CA SER A 125 -4.50 -14.18 3.18
C SER A 125 -4.14 -14.17 1.69
N ILE A 126 -3.12 -13.41 1.26
CA ILE A 126 -2.67 -13.38 -0.13
C ILE A 126 -1.77 -14.57 -0.47
N THR A 127 -0.90 -14.98 0.45
CA THR A 127 0.07 -16.08 0.24
C THR A 127 -0.59 -17.41 -0.21
N PRO A 128 -1.71 -17.87 0.39
CA PRO A 128 -2.39 -19.09 -0.06
C PRO A 128 -3.26 -18.89 -1.31
N MET A 129 -3.63 -17.66 -1.70
CA MET A 129 -4.42 -17.40 -2.92
C MET A 129 -3.57 -17.26 -4.18
N LEU A 130 -2.38 -16.67 -4.08
CA LEU A 130 -1.53 -16.44 -5.26
C LEU A 130 -0.78 -17.70 -5.70
N THR A 131 -0.41 -18.59 -4.77
CA THR A 131 0.27 -19.86 -5.08
C THR A 131 -0.53 -20.74 -6.05
N PRO A 132 -1.84 -21.02 -5.84
CA PRO A 132 -2.62 -21.82 -6.77
C PRO A 132 -2.94 -21.10 -8.10
N LEU A 133 -3.01 -19.77 -8.11
CA LEU A 133 -3.23 -19.00 -9.36
C LEU A 133 -1.98 -18.97 -10.23
N LEU A 134 -0.79 -18.90 -9.62
CA LEU A 134 0.49 -19.07 -10.31
C LEU A 134 0.63 -20.48 -10.90
N ASP A 135 0.25 -21.52 -10.15
CA ASP A 135 0.25 -22.89 -10.67
C ASP A 135 -0.76 -23.08 -11.80
N GLN A 136 -1.95 -22.47 -11.71
CA GLN A 136 -2.95 -22.52 -12.77
C GLN A 136 -2.52 -21.79 -14.04
N LEU A 137 -1.90 -20.61 -13.92
CA LEU A 137 -1.39 -19.84 -15.06
C LEU A 137 -0.16 -20.51 -15.68
N SER A 138 0.73 -21.08 -14.86
CA SER A 138 1.90 -21.86 -15.32
C SER A 138 1.47 -23.13 -16.06
N ALA A 139 0.39 -23.79 -15.62
CA ALA A 139 -0.21 -24.92 -16.32
C ALA A 139 -0.89 -24.53 -17.64
N GLN A 140 -1.33 -23.28 -17.79
CA GLN A 140 -2.00 -22.77 -18.99
C GLN A 140 -1.04 -22.43 -20.14
N ASP A 141 0.25 -22.25 -19.84
CA ASP A 141 1.31 -21.97 -20.83
C ASP A 141 1.95 -23.24 -21.42
N SER A 142 1.39 -24.43 -21.16
CA SER A 142 1.80 -25.66 -21.86
C SER A 142 1.20 -25.68 -23.28
N PRO A 143 2.01 -25.69 -24.37
CA PRO A 143 1.46 -25.73 -25.71
C PRO A 143 0.95 -27.12 -26.05
N ASP A 144 -0.35 -27.23 -26.36
CA ASP A 144 -0.94 -28.39 -27.02
C ASP A 144 -0.35 -28.53 -28.45
N SER A 145 0.73 -29.28 -28.57
CA SER A 145 1.23 -29.74 -29.87
C SER A 145 0.65 -31.11 -30.18
N SER A 146 -0.53 -31.14 -30.78
CA SER A 146 -0.98 -32.31 -31.55
C SER A 146 -1.54 -31.89 -32.92
N SER A 147 -0.61 -31.49 -33.79
CA SER A 147 -0.86 -31.56 -35.22
C SER A 147 -0.67 -33.01 -35.67
N SER A 148 -1.72 -33.68 -36.13
CA SER A 148 -1.60 -34.64 -37.24
C SER A 148 -2.91 -34.80 -38.02
N ARG A 149 -2.74 -34.90 -39.34
CA ARG A 149 -3.67 -34.62 -40.45
C ARG A 149 -4.70 -35.72 -40.77
N PRO A 150 -5.72 -35.41 -41.60
CA PRO A 150 -6.79 -36.33 -41.96
C PRO A 150 -6.41 -37.31 -43.07
N LYS A 151 -7.10 -38.46 -43.10
CA LYS A 151 -7.36 -39.27 -44.28
C LYS A 151 -8.77 -39.84 -44.21
#